data_AF-A0A0C2C0H9-F1
#
_entry.id   AF-A0A0C2C0H9-F1
#
_cell.length_a   1.000
_cell.length_b   1.000
_cell.length_c   1.000
_cell.angle_alpha   90.00
_cell.angle_beta   90.00
_cell.angle_gamma   90.00
#
_symmetry.space_group_name_H-M   'P 1'
#
loop_
_entity.id
_entity.type
_entity.pdbx_description
1 polymer ?
#
loop_
_entity_poly.entity_id
_entity_poly.type
_entity_poly.pdbx_seq_one_letter_code
_entity_poly.pdbx_strand_id
1 'polypeptide(L)' 'FFSTGDSRMPGNLGLFDMAEALKFIHTNAESFGGDPSRITVWGHSAGSAAVGQLILSPVTR' A
#
# COMPACT_ATOMS: atom_id res chain seq x y z
N PHE A 1 13.41 -0.41 1.79
CA PHE A 1 13.27 -0.64 3.25
C PHE A 1 14.40 -0.06 4.08
N PHE A 2 15.61 0.13 3.54
CA PHE A 2 16.72 0.76 4.25
C PHE A 2 16.32 2.09 4.89
N SER A 3 16.77 2.33 6.13
CA SER A 3 16.44 3.51 6.94
C SER A 3 17.64 3.89 7.80
N THR A 4 17.83 5.19 8.00
CA THR A 4 18.78 5.75 9.00
C THR A 4 18.10 6.09 10.33
N GLY A 5 16.78 5.90 10.44
CA GLY A 5 16.01 6.23 11.64
C GLY A 5 15.78 7.74 11.84
N ASP A 6 16.04 8.56 10.83
CA ASP A 6 15.81 10.01 10.84
C ASP A 6 15.10 10.49 9.56
N SER A 7 14.86 11.80 9.47
CA SER A 7 14.14 12.40 8.35
C SER A 7 14.88 12.34 7.01
N ARG A 8 16.19 12.04 6.99
CA ARG A 8 16.97 11.99 5.75
C ARG A 8 16.72 10.69 4.99
N MET A 9 16.55 9.59 5.70
CA MET A 9 16.13 8.30 5.12
C MET A 9 15.14 7.59 6.05
N PRO A 10 13.85 7.98 6.04
CA PRO A 10 12.86 7.45 6.97
C PRO A 10 12.57 5.95 6.77
N GLY A 11 12.82 5.42 5.57
CA GLY A 11 12.63 4.01 5.24
C GLY A 11 11.25 3.70 4.67
N ASN A 12 10.85 2.42 4.76
CA ASN A 12 9.54 1.94 4.31
C ASN A 12 9.16 2.20 2.86
N LEU A 13 10.11 2.57 1.98
CA LEU A 13 9.83 2.88 0.57
C LEU A 13 9.01 1.80 -0.13
N GLY A 14 9.28 0.51 0.11
CA GLY A 14 8.49 -0.57 -0.48
C GLY A 14 7.03 -0.62 -0.01
N LEU A 15 6.72 -0.14 1.20
CA LEU A 15 5.33 0.02 1.66
C LEU A 15 4.68 1.26 1.03
N PHE A 16 5.44 2.34 0.83
CA PHE A 16 4.95 3.52 0.11
C PHE A 16 4.68 3.21 -1.37
N ASP A 17 5.50 2.37 -2.00
CA ASP A 17 5.24 1.88 -3.36
C ASP A 17 3.91 1.12 -3.43
N MET A 18 3.65 0.25 -2.45
CA MET A 18 2.36 -0.47 -2.36
C MET A 18 1.18 0.47 -2.08
N ALA A 19 1.37 1.50 -1.25
CA ALA A 19 0.35 2.51 -0.99
C ALA A 19 0.00 3.30 -2.26
N GLU A 20 1.00 3.74 -3.04
CA GLU A 20 0.75 4.42 -4.31
C GLU A 20 0.11 3.48 -5.34
N ALA A 21 0.46 2.19 -5.34
CA ALA A 21 -0.20 1.20 -6.18
C ALA A 21 -1.69 1.02 -5.81
N LEU A 22 -2.03 0.98 -4.52
CA LEU A 22 -3.44 0.93 -4.08
C LEU A 22 -4.21 2.17 -4.50
N LYS A 23 -3.61 3.35 -4.34
CA LYS A 23 -4.20 4.62 -4.81
C LYS A 23 -4.43 4.59 -6.32
N PHE A 24 -3.44 4.12 -7.09
CA PHE A 24 -3.58 3.95 -8.53
C PHE A 24 -4.76 3.03 -8.88
N ILE A 25 -4.86 1.86 -8.21
CA ILE A 25 -5.97 0.93 -8.43
C ILE A 25 -7.31 1.59 -8.09
N HIS A 26 -7.42 2.24 -6.92
CA HIS A 26 -8.65 2.92 -6.52
C HIS A 26 -9.06 4.02 -7.50
N THR A 27 -8.12 4.83 -7.98
CA THR A 27 -8.40 5.90 -8.96
C THR A 27 -8.84 5.35 -10.32
N ASN A 28 -8.35 4.19 -10.74
CA ASN A 28 -8.52 3.71 -12.11
C ASN A 28 -9.47 2.52 -12.24
N ALA A 29 -9.87 1.85 -11.15
CA ALA A 29 -10.64 0.60 -11.18
C ALA A 29 -11.88 0.67 -12.09
N GLU A 30 -12.65 1.76 -12.03
CA GLU A 30 -13.87 1.94 -12.83
C GLU A 30 -13.60 1.89 -14.33
N SER A 31 -12.46 2.42 -14.78
CA SER A 31 -12.08 2.42 -16.21
C SER A 31 -11.83 1.01 -16.75
N PHE A 32 -11.61 0.05 -15.87
CA PHE A 32 -11.41 -1.37 -16.20
C PHE A 32 -12.61 -2.25 -15.79
N GLY A 33 -13.75 -1.64 -15.41
CA GLY A 33 -14.94 -2.36 -14.97
C GLY A 33 -14.87 -2.90 -13.54
N GLY A 34 -13.88 -2.47 -12.76
CA GLY A 34 -13.78 -2.75 -11.33
C GLY A 34 -14.61 -1.77 -10.50
N ASP A 35 -14.80 -2.10 -9.23
CA ASP A 35 -15.51 -1.26 -8.27
C ASP A 35 -14.51 -0.75 -7.21
N PRO A 36 -14.18 0.56 -7.19
CA PRO A 36 -13.20 1.11 -6.27
C PRO A 36 -13.62 0.99 -4.80
N SER A 37 -14.92 0.83 -4.51
CA SER A 37 -15.44 0.59 -3.16
C SER A 37 -15.28 -0.86 -2.68
N ARG A 38 -14.89 -1.78 -3.57
CA ARG A 38 -14.77 -3.23 -3.30
C ARG A 38 -13.39 -3.78 -3.68
N ILE A 39 -12.34 -3.16 -3.15
CA ILE A 39 -10.96 -3.62 -3.31
C ILE A 39 -10.59 -4.59 -2.18
N THR A 40 -10.18 -5.82 -2.54
CA THR A 40 -9.61 -6.79 -1.60
C THR A 40 -8.10 -6.86 -1.79
N VAL A 41 -7.35 -6.50 -0.76
CA VAL A 41 -5.88 -6.63 -0.74
C VAL A 41 -5.49 -7.93 -0.05
N TRP A 42 -4.64 -8.74 -0.68
CA TRP A 42 -4.18 -10.02 -0.14
C TRP A 42 -2.69 -10.23 -0.39
N GLY A 43 -2.03 -10.99 0.47
CA GLY A 43 -0.64 -11.39 0.32
C GLY A 43 -0.25 -12.58 1.19
N HIS A 44 0.88 -13.20 0.88
CA HIS A 44 1.45 -14.35 1.61
C HIS A 44 2.84 -14.00 2.18
N SER A 45 3.18 -14.52 3.37
CA SER A 45 4.46 -14.29 4.05
C SER A 45 4.75 -12.79 4.24
N ALA A 46 5.85 -12.26 3.70
CA ALA A 46 6.12 -10.81 3.72
C ALA A 46 4.98 -9.98 3.13
N GLY A 47 4.22 -10.53 2.17
CA GLY A 47 3.02 -9.91 1.63
C GLY A 47 1.88 -9.82 2.64
N SER A 48 1.63 -10.83 3.47
CA SER A 48 0.59 -10.73 4.50
C SER A 48 0.97 -9.72 5.59
N ALA A 49 2.26 -9.66 5.93
CA ALA A 49 2.79 -8.62 6.81
C ALA A 49 2.59 -7.21 6.22
N ALA A 50 2.88 -7.03 4.92
CA ALA A 50 2.65 -5.77 4.23
C ALA A 50 1.15 -5.39 4.20
N VAL A 51 0.24 -6.34 3.92
CA VAL A 51 -1.21 -6.10 4.02
C VAL A 51 -1.59 -5.61 5.41
N GLY A 52 -1.07 -6.23 6.48
CA GLY A 52 -1.26 -5.76 7.84
C GLY A 52 -0.79 -4.30 8.06
N GLN A 53 0.37 -3.93 7.51
CA GLN A 53 0.88 -2.56 7.57
C GLN A 53 -0.01 -1.56 6.81
N LEU A 54 -0.51 -1.94 5.63
CA LEU A 54 -1.39 -1.11 4.81
C LEU A 54 -2.76 -0.91 5.48
N ILE A 55 -3.27 -1.90 6.22
CA ILE A 55 -4.52 -1.75 6.99
C ILE A 55 -4.36 -0.74 8.14
N LEU A 56 -3.20 -0.75 8.81
CA LEU A 56 -2.94 0.08 9.99
C LEU A 56 -2.49 1.50 9.65
N SER A 57 -1.90 1.70 8.47
CA SER A 57 -1.33 2.98 8.06
C SER A 57 -2.41 4.02 7.75
N PRO A 58 -2.31 5.25 8.27
CA PRO A 58 -3.24 6.33 7.92
C PRO A 58 -3.12 6.79 6.46
N VAL A 59 -2.03 6.44 5.77
CA VAL A 59 -1.80 6.81 4.36
C VAL A 59 -2.71 6.01 3.42
N THR A 60 -3.15 4.82 3.84
CA THR A 60 -3.91 3.87 3.03
C THR A 60 -5.30 3.58 3.60
N ARG A 61 -5.76 4.44 4.53
CA ARG A 61 -7.08 4.36 5.15
C ARG A 61 -8.10 5.21 4.40
#